data_AF-A0AAN8IZ58-F1
#
_entry.id   AF-A0AAN8IZ58-F1
#
_cell.length_a   1.000
_cell.length_b   1.000
_cell.length_c   1.000
_cell.angle_alpha   90.00
_cell.angle_beta   90.00
_cell.angle_gamma   90.00
#
_symmetry.space_group_name_H-M   'P 1'
#
loop_
_entity.id
_entity.type
_entity.pdbx_description
1 polymer ?
#
loop_
_entity_poly.entity_id
_entity_poly.type
_entity_poly.pdbx_seq_one_letter_code
_entity_poly.pdbx_strand_id
1 'polypeptide(L)'
;MMQPKPEALRMAGASEVLLEATKLLSSMHPGKHFGIPGPEGPKVPKLNLDWFISQYSSMDKCSAQNLPCDHSAKYRQILVHMSHSGWCNNLRNPEFGMSFRPFMYLLPPEYDDGNFLR
;
A
#
# COMPACT_ATOMS: atom_id res chain seq x y z
N MET A 1 9.00 3.37 26.15
CA MET A 1 8.08 2.55 25.35
C MET A 1 7.68 3.36 24.11
N MET A 2 7.72 2.77 22.91
CA MET A 2 7.31 3.46 21.68
C MET A 2 5.79 3.68 21.71
N GLN A 3 5.36 4.95 21.69
CA GLN A 3 3.96 5.28 21.52
C GLN A 3 3.62 5.46 20.04
N PRO A 4 2.41 5.06 19.62
CA PRO A 4 1.97 5.27 18.25
C PRO A 4 1.80 6.76 17.98
N LYS A 5 2.11 7.16 16.74
CA LYS A 5 1.89 8.53 16.29
C LYS A 5 0.39 8.84 16.25
N PRO A 6 -0.03 10.08 16.59
CA PRO A 6 -1.45 10.46 16.54
C PRO A 6 -2.12 10.21 15.19
N GLU A 7 -1.37 10.35 14.09
CA GLU A 7 -1.86 10.08 12.73
C GLU A 7 -2.18 8.60 12.51
N ALA A 8 -1.38 7.70 13.09
CA ALA A 8 -1.62 6.26 12.99
C ALA A 8 -2.90 5.85 13.72
N LEU A 9 -3.20 6.48 14.86
CA LEU A 9 -4.46 6.27 15.58
C LEU A 9 -5.67 6.73 14.77
N ARG A 10 -5.56 7.88 14.09
CA ARG A 10 -6.63 8.38 13.21
C ARG A 10 -6.87 7.46 12.01
N MET A 11 -5.81 6.94 11.40
CA MET A 11 -5.92 5.99 10.30
C MET A 11 -6.57 4.68 10.74
N ALA A 12 -6.18 4.16 11.90
CA ALA A 12 -6.77 2.94 12.47
C ALA A 12 -8.28 3.07 12.70
N GLY A 13 -8.72 4.18 13.31
CA GLY A 13 -10.16 4.42 13.51
C GLY A 13 -10.95 4.55 12.20
N ALA A 14 -10.37 5.18 11.17
CA ALA A 14 -11.01 5.29 9.87
C ALA A 14 -11.13 3.92 9.17
N SER A 15 -10.10 3.07 9.29
CA SER A 15 -10.13 1.69 8.77
C SER A 15 -11.18 0.83 9.47
N GLU A 16 -11.37 1.01 10.77
CA GLU A 16 -12.40 0.28 11.54
C GLU A 16 -13.81 0.62 11.05
N VAL A 17 -14.11 1.91 10.84
CA VAL A 17 -15.40 2.35 10.30
C VAL A 17 -15.66 1.78 8.90
N LEU A 18 -14.64 1.77 8.03
CA LEU A 18 -14.74 1.19 6.69
C LEU A 18 -15.02 -0.32 6.73
N LEU A 19 -14.38 -1.04 7.67
CA LEU A 19 -14.60 -2.47 7.82
C LEU A 19 -16.04 -2.77 8.23
N GLU A 20 -16.58 -2.04 9.21
CA GLU A 20 -17.96 -2.23 9.65
C GLU A 20 -18.98 -1.81 8.58
N ALA A 21 -18.75 -0.71 7.88
CA ALA A 21 -19.58 -0.32 6.74
C ALA A 21 -19.58 -1.40 5.65
N THR A 22 -18.44 -2.00 5.36
CA THR A 22 -18.31 -3.08 4.37
C THR A 22 -19.03 -4.35 4.82
N LYS A 23 -18.93 -4.73 6.10
CA LYS A 23 -19.67 -5.86 6.67
C LYS A 23 -21.19 -5.64 6.57
N LEU A 24 -21.67 -4.45 6.87
CA LEU A 24 -23.10 -4.10 6.74
C LEU A 24 -23.57 -4.20 5.29
N LEU A 25 -22.82 -3.62 4.35
CA LEU A 25 -23.11 -3.72 2.91
C LEU A 25 -23.13 -5.18 2.43
N SER A 26 -22.18 -5.99 2.89
CA SER A 26 -22.11 -7.42 2.57
C SER A 26 -23.31 -8.19 3.16
N SER A 27 -23.72 -7.89 4.39
CA SER A 27 -24.87 -8.54 5.04
C SER A 27 -26.22 -8.16 4.42
N MET A 28 -26.33 -7.01 3.74
CA MET A 28 -27.54 -6.58 3.04
C MET A 28 -27.81 -7.37 1.75
N HIS A 29 -26.95 -8.30 1.34
CA HIS A 29 -27.20 -9.22 0.22
C HIS A 29 -27.25 -10.68 0.68
N PRO A 30 -28.29 -11.09 1.44
CA PRO A 30 -28.34 -12.40 2.12
C PRO A 30 -28.73 -13.57 1.19
N GLY A 31 -28.27 -13.58 -0.05
CA GLY A 31 -28.74 -14.57 -1.04
C GLY A 31 -27.81 -14.93 -2.20
N LYS A 32 -26.60 -14.37 -2.27
CA LYS A 32 -25.60 -14.86 -3.22
C LYS A 32 -24.50 -15.52 -2.43
N HIS A 33 -24.54 -16.85 -2.37
CA HIS A 33 -23.36 -17.65 -2.08
C HIS A 33 -22.19 -17.05 -2.85
N PHE A 34 -21.09 -16.77 -2.17
CA PHE A 34 -19.81 -16.43 -2.78
C PHE A 34 -19.21 -17.71 -3.42
N GLY A 35 -20.01 -18.42 -4.21
CA GLY A 35 -19.49 -19.37 -5.17
C GLY A 35 -18.72 -18.58 -6.21
N ILE A 36 -17.62 -19.17 -6.67
CA ILE A 36 -16.82 -18.69 -7.82
C ILE A 36 -17.82 -18.18 -8.86
N PRO A 37 -17.84 -16.86 -9.16
CA PRO A 37 -18.79 -16.37 -10.13
C PRO A 37 -18.45 -17.03 -11.46
N GLY A 38 -19.45 -17.65 -12.10
CA GLY A 38 -19.39 -17.79 -13.55
C GLY A 38 -19.13 -16.42 -14.19
N PRO A 39 -18.83 -16.35 -15.50
CA PRO A 39 -18.38 -15.13 -16.18
C PRO A 39 -19.30 -13.89 -16.04
N GLU A 40 -20.50 -14.06 -15.48
CA GLU A 40 -21.54 -13.06 -15.23
C GLU A 40 -21.77 -12.80 -13.72
N GLY A 41 -20.69 -12.75 -12.91
CA GLY A 41 -20.77 -12.47 -11.48
C GLY A 41 -21.42 -11.12 -11.14
N PRO A 42 -21.97 -10.94 -9.92
CA PRO A 42 -22.46 -9.64 -9.48
C PRO A 42 -21.34 -8.61 -9.63
N LYS A 43 -21.55 -7.62 -10.50
CA LYS A 43 -20.62 -6.50 -10.69
C LYS A 43 -20.56 -5.72 -9.39
N VAL A 44 -19.57 -6.05 -8.55
CA VAL A 44 -19.24 -5.26 -7.37
C VAL A 44 -18.97 -3.84 -7.87
N PRO A 45 -19.64 -2.81 -7.33
CA PRO A 45 -19.35 -1.44 -7.70
C PRO A 45 -17.87 -1.18 -7.46
N LYS A 46 -17.15 -0.77 -8.51
CA LYS A 46 -15.76 -0.34 -8.36
C LYS A 46 -15.76 0.91 -7.49
N LEU A 47 -15.48 0.75 -6.20
CA LEU A 47 -15.42 1.85 -5.25
C LEU A 47 -14.10 2.58 -5.43
N ASN A 48 -14.15 3.83 -5.88
CA ASN A 48 -12.96 4.67 -5.93
C ASN A 48 -12.65 5.18 -4.50
N LEU A 49 -11.53 4.72 -3.95
CA LEU A 49 -11.05 5.07 -2.61
C LEU A 49 -9.90 6.09 -2.65
N ASP A 50 -9.59 6.65 -3.82
CA ASP A 50 -8.41 7.51 -4.02
C ASP A 50 -8.48 8.76 -3.13
N TRP A 51 -9.68 9.33 -2.96
CA TRP A 51 -9.91 10.48 -2.08
C TRP A 51 -9.62 10.16 -0.61
N PHE A 52 -9.93 8.95 -0.15
CA PHE A 52 -9.70 8.51 1.22
C PHE A 52 -8.23 8.15 1.43
N ILE A 53 -7.65 7.39 0.50
CA ILE A 53 -6.25 6.96 0.55
C ILE A 53 -5.34 8.19 0.50
N SER A 54 -5.62 9.17 -0.35
CA SER A 54 -4.83 10.42 -0.43
C SER A 54 -4.92 11.27 0.86
N GLN A 55 -6.05 11.22 1.57
CA GLN A 55 -6.25 11.97 2.82
C GLN A 55 -5.41 11.41 3.99
N TYR A 56 -5.26 10.08 4.08
CA TYR A 56 -4.58 9.42 5.22
C TYR A 56 -3.18 8.89 4.88
N SER A 57 -2.93 8.57 3.61
CA SER A 57 -1.68 8.03 3.09
C SER A 57 -1.22 8.86 1.89
N SER A 58 -0.90 10.13 2.13
CA SER A 58 -0.17 10.94 1.15
C SER A 58 1.14 10.22 0.80
N MET A 59 1.25 9.67 -0.42
CA MET A 59 2.45 8.93 -0.86
C MET A 59 3.74 9.76 -0.69
N ASP A 60 3.60 11.08 -0.69
CA ASP A 60 4.67 12.06 -0.47
C ASP A 60 5.27 12.05 0.95
N LYS A 61 4.56 11.53 1.96
CA LYS A 61 5.11 11.43 3.33
C LYS A 61 6.00 10.21 3.54
N CYS A 62 5.80 9.16 2.74
CA CYS A 62 6.58 7.93 2.82
C CYS A 62 7.72 7.88 1.77
N SER A 63 7.58 8.59 0.66
CA SER A 63 8.65 8.73 -0.34
C SER A 63 9.36 10.07 -0.15
N ALA A 64 10.40 10.07 0.68
CA ALA A 64 11.31 11.20 0.75
C ALA A 64 11.83 11.50 -0.66
N GLN A 65 11.71 12.77 -1.07
CA GLN A 65 12.20 13.26 -2.35
C GLN A 65 13.65 12.86 -2.58
N ASN A 66 13.98 12.56 -3.84
CA ASN A 66 15.28 12.08 -4.35
C ASN A 66 16.46 12.91 -3.82
N LEU A 67 16.92 12.60 -2.62
CA LEU A 67 18.16 13.16 -2.06
C LEU A 67 19.34 12.45 -2.72
N PRO A 68 20.40 13.18 -3.09
CA PRO A 68 21.61 12.56 -3.62
C PRO A 68 22.21 11.60 -2.60
N CYS A 69 22.60 10.41 -3.06
CA CYS A 69 23.27 9.42 -2.22
C CYS A 69 24.66 9.89 -1.81
N ASP A 70 24.94 9.90 -0.50
CA ASP A 70 26.30 10.09 0.01
C ASP A 70 27.08 8.75 0.06
N HIS A 71 28.01 8.56 -0.88
CA HIS A 71 28.83 7.35 -0.98
C HIS A 71 29.88 7.20 0.14
N SER A 72 30.13 8.26 0.92
CA SER A 72 31.08 8.24 2.04
C SER A 72 30.46 7.74 3.34
N ALA A 73 29.13 7.60 3.39
CA ALA A 73 28.42 7.09 4.55
C ALA A 73 28.82 5.64 4.86
N LYS A 74 29.36 5.42 6.07
CA LYS A 74 29.82 4.08 6.53
C LYS A 74 28.67 3.16 6.95
N TYR A 75 27.52 3.73 7.29
CA TYR A 75 26.34 2.99 7.73
C TYR A 75 25.23 3.15 6.70
N ARG A 76 24.28 2.19 6.69
CA ARG A 76 23.06 2.31 5.88
C ARG A 76 22.40 3.65 6.18
N GLN A 77 22.23 4.43 5.13
CA GLN A 77 22.17 5.88 5.24
C GLN A 77 20.97 6.34 6.09
N ILE A 78 21.28 7.12 7.13
CA ILE A 78 20.35 7.76 8.07
C ILE A 78 20.18 9.22 7.67
N LEU A 79 19.65 9.51 6.48
CA LEU A 79 19.25 10.88 6.15
C LEU A 79 17.74 11.03 6.31
N VAL A 80 17.35 12.23 6.75
CA VAL A 80 16.35 12.60 7.78
C VAL A 80 14.91 12.05 7.64
N HIS A 81 14.59 11.26 6.61
CA HIS A 81 13.27 10.66 6.44
C HIS A 81 13.24 9.16 6.03
N MET A 82 14.37 8.49 5.82
CA MET A 82 14.39 7.09 5.32
C MET A 82 15.51 6.21 5.89
N SER A 83 15.88 6.48 7.14
CA SER A 83 17.04 5.91 7.82
C SER A 83 17.11 4.38 7.98
N HIS A 84 16.07 3.63 7.62
CA HIS A 84 16.03 2.17 7.69
C HIS A 84 15.36 1.53 6.46
N SER A 85 15.15 2.29 5.39
CA SER A 85 14.40 1.78 4.24
C SER A 85 15.23 0.90 3.32
N GLY A 86 16.56 1.09 3.26
CA GLY A 86 17.43 0.44 2.27
C GLY A 86 17.80 1.35 1.08
N TRP A 87 17.37 2.61 1.10
CA TRP A 87 17.76 3.63 0.12
C TRP A 87 19.29 3.78 -0.01
N CYS A 88 19.77 4.03 -1.23
CA CYS A 88 21.20 4.20 -1.56
C CYS A 88 22.09 2.98 -1.30
N ASN A 89 21.54 1.78 -1.11
CA ASN A 89 22.35 0.56 -1.13
C ASN A 89 22.94 0.31 -2.53
N ASN A 90 22.15 0.60 -3.57
CA ASN A 90 22.59 0.59 -4.95
C ASN A 90 22.76 2.04 -5.43
N LEU A 91 23.99 2.45 -5.75
CA LEU A 91 24.30 3.84 -6.13
C LEU A 91 23.78 4.22 -7.52
N ARG A 92 23.58 3.23 -8.40
CA ARG A 92 23.05 3.42 -9.75
C ARG A 92 21.52 3.51 -9.74
N ASN A 93 20.88 2.76 -8.85
CA ASN A 93 19.44 2.65 -8.67
C ASN A 93 19.09 2.67 -7.18
N PRO A 94 19.08 3.85 -6.53
CA PRO A 94 18.92 4.01 -5.08
C PRO A 94 17.66 3.37 -4.48
N GLU A 95 16.62 3.18 -5.30
CA GLU A 95 15.34 2.59 -4.96
C GLU A 95 15.36 1.05 -4.88
N PHE A 96 16.37 0.38 -5.44
CA PHE A 96 16.42 -1.08 -5.47
C PHE A 96 16.66 -1.68 -4.09
N GLY A 97 15.78 -2.60 -3.69
CA GLY A 97 15.82 -3.22 -2.37
C GLY A 97 15.34 -2.31 -1.24
N MET A 98 14.75 -1.16 -1.57
CA MET A 98 14.12 -0.30 -0.58
C MET A 98 12.79 -0.89 -0.09
N SER A 99 12.52 -0.75 1.20
CA SER A 99 11.27 -1.13 1.87
C SER A 99 10.09 -0.31 1.35
N PHE A 100 8.88 -0.85 1.51
CA PHE A 100 7.63 -0.25 1.03
C PHE A 100 7.59 0.00 -0.49
N ARG A 101 8.32 -0.81 -1.25
CA ARG A 101 8.23 -0.91 -2.71
C ARG A 101 7.56 -2.23 -3.11
N PRO A 102 6.89 -2.28 -4.27
CA PRO A 102 6.39 -3.54 -4.80
C PRO A 102 7.55 -4.51 -5.04
N PHE A 103 7.29 -5.81 -4.89
CA PHE A 103 8.26 -6.85 -5.25
C PHE A 103 8.54 -6.83 -6.75
N MET A 104 9.76 -7.22 -7.11
CA MET A 104 10.11 -7.44 -8.50
C MET A 104 9.48 -8.75 -8.98
N TYR A 105 8.73 -8.67 -10.08
CA TYR A 105 8.17 -9.84 -10.74
C TYR A 105 9.22 -10.47 -11.68
N LEU A 106 9.66 -11.70 -11.39
CA LEU A 106 10.51 -12.47 -12.30
C LEU A 106 9.72 -13.06 -13.47
N LEU A 107 8.42 -13.31 -13.25
CA LEU A 107 7.46 -13.77 -14.24
C LEU A 107 6.21 -12.88 -14.15
N PRO A 108 5.47 -12.68 -15.25
CA PRO A 108 4.17 -12.03 -15.20
C PRO A 108 3.26 -12.76 -14.20
N PRO A 109 2.55 -12.06 -13.29
CA PRO A 109 1.63 -12.73 -12.41
C PRO A 109 0.39 -13.19 -13.18
N GLU A 110 -0.10 -14.37 -12.82
CA GLU A 110 -1.33 -14.94 -13.35
C GLU A 110 -2.37 -14.96 -12.23
N TYR A 111 -3.43 -14.16 -12.40
CA TYR A 111 -4.60 -14.14 -11.53
C TYR A 111 -5.82 -14.62 -12.32
N ASP A 112 -6.79 -15.23 -11.65
CA ASP A 112 -7.99 -15.81 -12.28
C ASP A 112 -8.82 -14.79 -13.07
N ASP A 113 -8.75 -13.50 -12.70
CA ASP A 113 -9.48 -12.41 -13.36
C ASP A 113 -8.69 -11.72 -14.48
N GLY A 114 -7.46 -12.16 -14.75
CA GLY A 114 -6.59 -11.63 -15.80
C GLY A 114 -6.17 -10.16 -15.62
N ASN A 115 -6.50 -9.51 -14.50
CA ASN A 115 -6.20 -8.10 -14.29
C ASN A 115 -4.82 -7.93 -13.67
N PHE A 116 -3.84 -7.57 -14.51
CA PHE A 116 -2.58 -7.01 -14.04
C PHE A 116 -2.72 -5.48 -13.94
N LEU A 117 -3.13 -4.96 -12.78
CA LEU A 117 -3.10 -3.52 -12.54
C LEU A 117 -1.65 -3.07 -12.42
N ARG A 118 -1.25 -2.16 -13.33
CA ARG A 118 0.02 -1.45 -13.35
C ARG A 118 -0.14 -0.07 -12.76
#